data_AF-A0A4Y2K9R4-F1
#
_entry.id   AF-A0A4Y2K9R4-F1
#
_cell.length_a   1.000
_cell.length_b   1.000
_cell.length_c   1.000
_cell.angle_alpha   90.00
_cell.angle_beta   90.00
_cell.angle_gamma   90.00
#
_symmetry.space_group_name_H-M   'P 1'
#
loop_
_entity.id
_entity.type
_entity.pdbx_description
1 polymer ?
#
loop_
_entity_poly.entity_id
_entity_poly.type
_entity_poly.pdbx_seq_one_letter_code
_entity_poly.pdbx_strand_id
1 'polypeptide(L)'
;MAGNFWQSSHFQQWLLDRQDLLRERHQDLQIFPEEEYQKVMIFFANFKLSACSFSGIPTCLGIQTSSRFNHILEEDKLLLNKRGHSR
;
A
#
# COMPACT_ATOMS: atom_id res chain seq x y z
N MET A 1 -7.94 -16.73 -13.55
CA MET A 1 -7.04 -16.40 -14.68
C MET A 1 -5.59 -16.18 -14.20
N ALA A 2 -5.02 -17.15 -13.48
CA ALA A 2 -3.68 -16.98 -12.89
C ALA A 2 -2.54 -17.03 -13.92
N GLY A 3 -2.77 -17.64 -15.10
CA GLY A 3 -1.77 -17.77 -16.16
C GLY A 3 -1.63 -16.58 -17.11
N ASN A 4 -2.62 -15.68 -17.17
CA ASN A 4 -2.66 -14.59 -18.17
C ASN A 4 -2.30 -13.22 -17.57
N PHE A 5 -1.48 -13.19 -16.52
CA PHE A 5 -1.14 -11.95 -15.81
C PHE A 5 -0.54 -10.89 -16.74
N TRP A 6 0.44 -11.25 -17.58
CA TRP A 6 1.15 -10.31 -18.46
C TRP A 6 0.28 -9.67 -19.56
N GLN A 7 -0.84 -10.32 -19.92
CA GLN A 7 -1.82 -9.80 -20.87
C GLN A 7 -3.06 -9.23 -20.18
N SER A 8 -3.10 -9.26 -18.84
CA SER A 8 -4.24 -8.77 -18.08
C SER A 8 -4.26 -7.25 -18.02
N SER A 9 -5.46 -6.68 -17.88
CA SER A 9 -5.64 -5.25 -17.60
C SER A 9 -4.93 -4.84 -16.30
N HIS A 10 -4.83 -5.74 -15.32
CA HIS A 10 -4.09 -5.50 -14.08
C HIS A 10 -2.63 -5.14 -14.34
N PHE A 11 -1.93 -5.90 -15.20
CA PHE A 11 -0.55 -5.59 -15.55
C PHE A 11 -0.44 -4.33 -16.41
N GLN A 12 -1.32 -4.17 -17.39
CA GLN A 12 -1.23 -3.06 -18.36
C GLN A 12 -1.61 -1.69 -17.79
N GLN A 13 -2.53 -1.65 -16.82
CA GLN A 13 -3.13 -0.39 -16.34
C GLN A 13 -2.90 -0.13 -14.85
N TRP A 14 -2.74 -1.18 -14.04
CA TRP A 14 -2.72 -1.06 -12.58
C TRP A 14 -1.32 -1.27 -11.97
N LEU A 15 -0.31 -1.55 -12.79
CA LEU A 15 1.09 -1.48 -12.38
C LEU A 15 1.58 -0.03 -12.52
N LEU A 16 1.37 0.75 -11.46
CA LEU A 16 1.68 2.17 -11.45
C LEU A 16 3.13 2.44 -11.03
N ASP A 17 3.73 3.45 -11.65
CA ASP A 17 5.04 3.93 -11.26
C ASP A 17 4.97 4.68 -9.92
N ARG A 18 6.01 4.49 -9.09
CA ARG A 18 6.12 5.12 -7.76
C ARG A 18 6.01 6.65 -7.82
N GLN A 19 6.52 7.26 -8.89
CA GLN A 19 6.58 8.72 -9.05
C GLN A 19 5.19 9.32 -9.28
N ASP A 20 4.37 8.67 -10.11
CA ASP A 20 3.01 9.13 -10.37
C ASP A 20 2.12 8.92 -9.13
N LEU A 21 2.31 7.81 -8.42
CA LEU A 21 1.67 7.57 -7.10
C LEU A 21 2.02 8.65 -6.07
N LEU A 22 3.25 9.16 -6.06
CA LEU A 22 3.66 10.24 -5.15
C LEU A 22 3.11 11.60 -5.58
N ARG A 23 2.97 11.84 -6.90
CA ARG A 23 2.37 13.08 -7.43
C ARG A 23 0.91 13.21 -7.01
N GLU A 24 0.13 12.15 -7.17
CA GLU A 24 -1.29 12.15 -6.77
C GLU A 24 -1.41 12.27 -5.24
N ARG A 25 -0.61 11.50 -4.48
CA ARG A 25 -0.60 11.59 -3.01
C ARG A 25 -0.12 12.95 -2.47
N HIS A 26 0.58 13.75 -3.27
CA HIS A 26 1.09 15.04 -2.81
C HIS A 26 -0.05 15.96 -2.35
N GLN A 27 -1.21 15.88 -3.00
CA GLN A 27 -2.39 16.69 -2.63
C GLN A 27 -2.92 16.30 -1.25
N ASP A 28 -3.00 14.99 -0.96
CA ASP A 28 -3.44 14.48 0.34
C ASP A 28 -2.40 14.74 1.44
N LEU A 29 -1.11 14.69 1.09
CA LEU A 29 -0.01 14.97 2.02
C LEU A 29 0.07 16.43 2.46
N GLN A 30 -0.61 17.36 1.77
CA GLN A 30 -0.78 18.74 2.26
C GLN A 30 -1.77 18.81 3.44
N ILE A 31 -2.69 17.85 3.52
CA ILE A 31 -3.75 17.81 4.54
C ILE A 31 -3.32 16.91 5.71
N PHE A 32 -2.68 15.78 5.41
CA PHE A 32 -2.21 14.82 6.40
C PHE A 32 -0.69 14.62 6.31
N PRO A 33 0.05 14.68 7.42
CA PRO A 33 1.45 14.27 7.41
C PRO A 33 1.58 12.78 7.05
N GLU A 34 2.72 12.38 6.51
CA GLU A 34 2.95 11.04 5.96
C GLU A 34 2.61 9.91 6.95
N GLU A 35 2.89 10.12 8.24
CA GLU A 35 2.60 9.16 9.30
C GLU A 35 1.10 8.93 9.53
N GLU A 36 0.28 9.97 9.37
CA GLU A 36 -1.16 9.88 9.53
C GLU A 36 -1.81 9.26 8.30
N TYR A 37 -1.34 9.64 7.11
CA TYR A 37 -1.78 9.04 5.85
C TYR A 37 -1.62 7.52 5.86
N GLN A 38 -0.51 7.03 6.40
CA GLN A 38 -0.24 5.60 6.56
C GLN A 38 -1.20 4.91 7.54
N LYS A 39 -1.52 5.55 8.66
CA LYS A 39 -2.50 5.03 9.64
C LYS A 39 -3.90 4.96 9.04
N VAL A 40 -4.27 5.96 8.24
CA VAL A 40 -5.56 6.00 7.53
C VAL A 40 -5.67 4.85 6.52
N MET A 41 -4.61 4.56 5.76
CA MET A 41 -4.58 3.41 4.86
C MET A 41 -4.80 2.08 5.60
N ILE A 42 -4.13 1.89 6.75
CA ILE A 42 -4.27 0.68 7.59
C ILE A 42 -5.69 0.59 8.17
N PHE A 43 -6.24 1.72 8.64
CA PHE A 43 -7.59 1.79 9.17
C PHE A 43 -8.63 1.31 8.15
N PHE A 44 -8.57 1.84 6.91
CA PHE A 44 -9.50 1.44 5.86
C PHE A 44 -9.30 -0.02 5.42
N ALA A 45 -8.07 -0.52 5.38
CA ALA A 45 -7.81 -1.94 5.09
C ALA A 45 -8.46 -2.86 6.13
N ASN A 46 -8.30 -2.55 7.41
CA ASN A 46 -8.91 -3.31 8.51
C ASN A 46 -10.43 -3.17 8.55
N PHE A 47 -10.96 -1.97 8.25
CA PHE A 47 -12.40 -1.74 8.16
C PHE A 47 -13.03 -2.57 7.03
N LYS A 48 -12.41 -2.58 5.85
CA LYS A 48 -12.87 -3.42 4.73
C LYS A 48 -12.84 -4.90 5.08
N LEU A 49 -11.77 -5.36 5.73
CA LEU A 49 -11.64 -6.74 6.18
C LEU A 49 -12.76 -7.12 7.16
N SER A 50 -13.00 -6.31 8.19
CA SER A 50 -14.07 -6.53 9.17
C SER A 50 -15.46 -6.52 8.52
N ALA A 51 -15.73 -5.56 7.62
CA ALA A 51 -16.99 -5.48 6.89
C ALA A 51 -17.22 -6.70 5.98
N CYS A 52 -16.18 -7.18 5.30
CA CYS A 52 -16.25 -8.34 4.41
C CYS A 52 -16.58 -9.62 5.21
N SER A 53 -15.95 -9.80 6.38
CA SER A 53 -16.24 -10.91 7.30
C SER A 53 -17.68 -10.88 7.83
N PHE A 54 -18.25 -9.70 8.07
CA PHE A 54 -19.65 -9.56 8.49
C PHE A 54 -20.63 -9.93 7.36
N SER A 55 -20.27 -9.66 6.11
CA SER A 55 -21.07 -10.03 4.93
C SER A 55 -20.92 -11.50 4.48
N GLY A 56 -20.11 -12.30 5.18
CA GLY A 56 -19.91 -13.72 4.86
C GLY A 56 -19.20 -13.98 3.52
N ILE A 57 -18.56 -12.98 2.92
CA ILE A 57 -17.82 -13.12 1.67
C ILE A 57 -16.47 -13.77 1.98
N PRO A 58 -16.09 -14.89 1.34
CA PRO A 58 -14.80 -15.52 1.55
C PRO A 58 -13.68 -14.59 1.08
N THR A 59 -12.89 -14.09 2.03
CA THR A 59 -11.72 -13.26 1.74
C THR A 59 -10.60 -14.13 1.16
N CYS A 60 -10.37 -14.02 -0.15
CA CYS A 60 -9.17 -14.61 -0.79
C CYS A 60 -7.87 -13.89 -0.38
N LEU A 61 -7.97 -12.78 0.35
CA LEU A 61 -6.84 -11.98 0.84
C LEU A 61 -6.54 -12.34 2.29
N GLY A 62 -5.68 -13.35 2.47
CA GLY A 62 -4.98 -13.58 3.72
C GLY A 62 -3.96 -12.46 3.95
N ILE A 63 -4.39 -11.35 4.54
CA ILE A 63 -3.48 -10.31 4.99
C ILE A 63 -3.17 -10.54 6.47
N GLN A 64 -1.99 -11.09 6.75
CA GLN A 64 -1.32 -10.96 8.05
C GLN A 64 -0.90 -9.49 8.26
N THR A 65 -1.84 -8.57 8.32
CA THR A 65 -1.59 -7.13 8.59
C THR A 65 -1.50 -6.91 10.09
N SER A 66 -0.33 -7.10 10.65
CA SER A 66 0.06 -6.32 11.83
C SER A 66 1.58 -6.25 11.97
N SER A 67 2.29 -7.38 11.95
CA SER A 67 3.75 -7.38 12.13
C SER A 67 4.56 -7.09 10.87
N ARG A 68 4.12 -7.56 9.68
CA ARG A 68 4.95 -7.47 8.46
C ARG A 68 4.89 -6.10 7.76
N PHE A 69 3.76 -5.40 7.84
CA PHE A 69 3.59 -4.09 7.21
C PHE A 69 4.44 -3.01 7.89
N ASN A 70 4.46 -2.98 9.23
CA ASN A 70 5.33 -2.08 9.99
C ASN A 70 6.82 -2.32 9.68
N HIS A 71 7.22 -3.59 9.48
CA HIS A 71 8.60 -3.92 9.10
C HIS A 71 8.95 -3.45 7.68
N ILE A 72 8.01 -3.49 6.73
CA ILE A 72 8.25 -3.01 5.35
C ILE A 72 8.44 -1.48 5.33
N LEU A 73 7.73 -0.75 6.19
CA LEU A 73 7.84 0.71 6.28
C LEU A 73 9.14 1.16 6.97
N GLU A 74 9.64 0.41 7.96
CA GLU A 74 10.97 0.67 8.54
C GLU A 74 12.08 0.43 7.53
N GLU A 75 12.00 -0.64 6.73
CA GLU A 75 12.96 -0.91 5.65
C GLU A 75 12.98 0.21 4.61
N ASP A 76 11.82 0.76 4.23
CA ASP A 76 11.73 1.87 3.28
C ASP A 76 12.30 3.19 3.84
N LYS A 77 12.09 3.48 5.13
CA LYS A 77 12.72 4.63 5.81
C LYS A 77 14.24 4.49 5.87
N LEU A 78 14.76 3.30 6.13
CA LEU A 78 16.20 3.00 6.14
C LEU A 78 16.83 3.08 4.74
N LEU A 79 16.12 2.68 3.69
CA LEU A 79 16.59 2.76 2.29
C LEU A 79 16.58 4.18 1.72
N LEU A 80 15.73 5.07 2.25
CA LEU A 80 15.76 6.50 1.93
C LEU A 80 16.94 7.21 2.63
N ASN A 81 17.21 6.87 3.90
CA ASN A 81 18.33 7.44 4.65
C ASN A 81 19.70 7.04 4.05
N LYS A 82 19.87 5.78 3.63
CA LYS A 82 21.13 5.29 3.02
C LYS A 82 21.46 5.91 1.66
N ARG A 83 20.49 6.51 0.96
CA ARG A 83 20.73 7.20 -0.33
C ARG A 83 21.09 8.69 -0.18
N GLY A 84 20.97 9.25 1.02
CA GLY A 84 21.34 10.65 1.32
C GLY A 84 22.78 10.86 1.78
N HIS A 85 23.55 9.80 2.03
CA HIS A 85 24.92 9.87 2.59
C HIS A 85 26.03 9.57 1.58
N SER A 86 25.73 9.51 0.29
CA SER A 86 26.71 9.31 -0.77
C SER A 86 26.85 10.58 -1.62
N ARG A 87 27.24 11.68 -0.96
CA ARG A 87 27.97 12.80 -1.56
C ARG A 87 28.93 13.35 -0.53
#